data_AF-F5YDL9-F1
#
_entry.id   AF-F5YDL9-F1
#
_cell.length_a   1.000
_cell.length_b   1.000
_cell.length_c   1.000
_cell.angle_alpha   90.00
_cell.angle_beta   90.00
_cell.angle_gamma   90.00
#
_symmetry.space_group_name_H-M   'P 1'
#
loop_
_entity.id
_entity.type
_entity.pdbx_description
1 polymer ?
#
loop_
_entity_poly.entity_id
_entity_poly.type
_entity_poly.pdbx_seq_one_letter_code
_entity_poly.pdbx_strand_id
1 'polypeptide(L)'
;MARSSLSLWKRPTTVPRSFVYYVRIWLPSEKRYSTPKSAAVLAENLGLDMSQLPPSTKTGARKIGEIWLLKGGLKTLKNNPDNPLLADFCLDFWTWDKSEYVEGKIDREQRISKRWCKDSHNRIFRC
;
A
#
# COMPACT_ATOMS: atom_id res chain seq x y z
N MET A 1 -30.33 7.63 5.48
CA MET A 1 -29.59 6.67 6.34
C MET A 1 -28.12 7.08 6.36
N ALA A 2 -27.55 7.31 7.55
CA ALA A 2 -26.12 7.60 7.68
C ALA A 2 -25.30 6.43 7.12
N ARG A 3 -24.40 6.69 6.16
CA ARG A 3 -23.49 5.65 5.63
C ARG A 3 -22.55 5.22 6.76
N SER A 4 -22.40 3.91 6.96
CA SER A 4 -21.45 3.41 7.95
C SER A 4 -20.03 3.80 7.54
N SER A 5 -19.26 4.33 8.49
CA SER A 5 -17.86 4.71 8.30
C SER A 5 -16.99 3.52 7.88
N LEU A 6 -17.44 2.31 8.23
CA LEU A 6 -16.77 1.05 7.93
C LEU A 6 -17.73 0.08 7.25
N SER A 7 -17.22 -0.66 6.26
CA SER A 7 -17.92 -1.76 5.60
C SER A 7 -17.04 -3.00 5.57
N LEU A 8 -17.64 -4.15 5.85
CA LEU A 8 -16.98 -5.45 5.83
C LEU A 8 -17.51 -6.27 4.66
N TRP A 9 -16.59 -6.89 3.92
CA TRP A 9 -16.91 -7.79 2.84
C TRP A 9 -16.31 -9.17 3.11
N LYS A 10 -17.14 -10.21 3.07
CA LYS A 10 -16.74 -11.60 3.28
C LYS A 10 -16.50 -12.25 1.92
N ARG A 11 -15.33 -12.86 1.71
CA ARG A 11 -14.98 -13.60 0.50
C ARG A 11 -14.69 -15.06 0.84
N PRO A 12 -15.35 -16.05 0.20
CA PRO A 12 -14.99 -17.45 0.34
C PRO A 12 -13.60 -17.71 -0.25
N THR A 13 -12.86 -18.64 0.37
CA THR A 13 -11.59 -19.13 -0.16
C THR A 13 -11.76 -20.45 -0.91
N THR A 14 -10.70 -20.89 -1.57
CA THR A 14 -10.63 -22.22 -2.19
C THR A 14 -10.74 -23.35 -1.15
N VAL A 15 -10.33 -23.09 0.10
CA VAL A 15 -10.48 -24.03 1.21
C VAL A 15 -11.96 -24.08 1.67
N PRO A 16 -12.56 -25.28 1.77
CA PRO A 16 -13.94 -25.44 2.24
C PRO A 16 -14.16 -24.78 3.60
N ARG A 17 -15.29 -24.07 3.74
CA ARG A 17 -15.71 -23.39 4.98
C ARG A 17 -14.76 -22.30 5.50
N SER A 18 -13.73 -21.94 4.73
CA SER A 18 -12.82 -20.84 5.06
C SER A 18 -13.22 -19.57 4.31
N PHE A 19 -13.04 -18.43 4.98
CA PHE A 19 -13.43 -17.12 4.49
C PHE A 19 -12.40 -16.06 4.90
N VAL A 20 -12.25 -15.06 4.04
CA VAL A 20 -11.43 -13.87 4.31
C VAL A 20 -12.35 -12.67 4.42
N TYR A 21 -12.11 -11.84 5.44
CA TYR A 21 -12.78 -10.56 5.59
C TYR A 21 -11.94 -9.43 5.00
N TYR A 22 -12.59 -8.58 4.24
CA TYR A 22 -12.04 -7.34 3.70
C TYR A 22 -12.72 -6.15 4.37
N VAL A 23 -11.93 -5.14 4.70
CA VAL A 23 -12.38 -3.90 5.31
C VAL A 23 -12.34 -2.79 4.27
N ARG A 24 -13.39 -1.96 4.23
CA ARG A 24 -13.46 -0.71 3.45
C ARG A 24 -13.85 0.43 4.37
N ILE A 25 -13.22 1.58 4.20
CA ILE A 25 -13.55 2.81 4.92
C ILE A 25 -14.30 3.75 3.99
N TRP A 26 -15.36 4.39 4.49
CA TRP A 26 -16.05 5.44 3.78
C TRP A 26 -15.17 6.70 3.72
N LEU A 27 -14.92 7.22 2.52
CA LEU A 27 -14.16 8.45 2.29
C LEU A 27 -15.14 9.59 1.98
N PRO A 28 -15.41 10.51 2.92
CA PRO A 28 -16.40 11.57 2.70
C PRO A 28 -16.01 12.52 1.56
N SER A 29 -14.71 12.84 1.42
CA SER A 29 -14.17 13.72 0.39
C SER A 29 -14.44 13.21 -1.03
N GLU A 30 -14.29 11.89 -1.23
CA GLU A 30 -14.45 11.24 -2.53
C GLU A 30 -15.85 10.65 -2.74
N LYS A 31 -16.74 10.76 -1.74
CA LYS A 31 -18.08 10.16 -1.71
C LYS A 31 -18.09 8.68 -2.15
N ARG A 32 -17.07 7.91 -1.77
CA ARG A 32 -16.94 6.48 -2.09
C ARG A 32 -16.25 5.70 -0.96
N TYR A 33 -16.34 4.37 -1.01
CA TYR A 33 -15.54 3.51 -0.14
C TYR A 33 -14.11 3.37 -0.68
N SER A 34 -13.14 3.23 0.23
CA SER A 34 -11.75 2.92 -0.08
C SER A 34 -11.62 1.57 -0.79
N THR A 35 -10.45 1.34 -1.39
CA THR A 35 -10.08 0.01 -1.86
C THR A 35 -10.14 -0.99 -0.70
N PRO A 36 -10.74 -2.19 -0.91
CA PRO A 36 -10.82 -3.20 0.13
C PRO A 36 -9.44 -3.74 0.50
N LYS A 37 -9.15 -3.79 1.80
CA LYS A 37 -7.93 -4.42 2.34
C LYS A 37 -8.30 -5.63 3.19
N SER A 38 -7.51 -6.71 3.09
CA SER A 38 -7.69 -7.90 3.93
C SER A 38 -7.52 -7.55 5.40
N ALA A 39 -8.42 -8.03 6.26
CA ALA A 39 -8.34 -7.85 7.70
C ALA A 39 -7.05 -8.46 8.28
N ALA A 40 -6.56 -9.56 7.72
CA ALA A 40 -5.31 -10.18 8.15
C ALA A 40 -4.11 -9.26 7.86
N VAL A 41 -4.01 -8.76 6.62
CA VAL A 41 -2.96 -7.82 6.21
C VAL A 41 -3.04 -6.52 7.02
N LEU A 42 -4.24 -6.05 7.35
CA LEU A 42 -4.40 -4.89 8.24
C LEU A 42 -3.89 -5.18 9.65
N ALA A 43 -4.17 -6.36 10.20
CA ALA A 43 -3.67 -6.74 11.52
C ALA A 43 -2.14 -6.81 11.56
N GLU A 44 -1.50 -7.40 10.54
CA GLU A 44 -0.03 -7.45 10.40
C GLU A 44 0.58 -6.05 10.37
N ASN A 45 0.07 -5.20 9.47
CA ASN A 45 0.58 -3.82 9.32
C ASN A 45 0.40 -2.97 10.57
N LEU A 46 -0.60 -3.28 11.40
CA LEU A 46 -0.89 -2.57 12.64
C LEU A 46 -0.18 -3.17 13.86
N GLY A 47 0.56 -4.28 13.70
CA GLY A 47 1.21 -5.01 14.79
C GLY A 47 0.22 -5.60 15.79
N LEU A 48 -0.97 -5.98 15.33
CA LEU A 48 -2.03 -6.51 16.20
C LEU A 48 -1.85 -8.01 16.41
N ASP A 49 -2.04 -8.45 17.65
CA ASP A 49 -2.08 -9.88 17.98
C ASP A 49 -3.35 -10.52 17.39
N MET A 50 -3.15 -11.36 16.37
CA MET A 50 -4.23 -12.05 15.67
C MET A 50 -4.90 -13.14 16.51
N SER A 51 -4.25 -13.63 17.58
CA SER A 51 -4.87 -14.59 18.49
C SER A 51 -6.01 -13.95 19.28
N GLN A 52 -5.84 -12.67 19.66
CA GLN A 52 -6.85 -11.87 20.35
C GLN A 52 -7.86 -11.24 19.38
N LEU A 53 -7.43 -10.89 18.17
CA LEU A 53 -8.26 -10.29 17.13
C LEU A 53 -8.24 -11.13 15.85
N PRO A 54 -8.94 -12.28 15.82
CA PRO A 54 -8.89 -13.18 14.68
C PRO A 54 -9.52 -12.53 13.43
N PRO A 55 -8.74 -12.28 12.36
CA PRO A 55 -9.21 -11.58 11.15
C PRO A 55 -10.18 -12.42 10.30
N SER A 56 -10.24 -13.73 10.56
CA SER A 56 -11.19 -14.67 9.94
C SER A 56 -12.59 -14.61 10.57
N THR A 57 -12.79 -13.82 11.63
CA THR A 57 -14.10 -13.62 12.27
C THR A 57 -14.66 -12.24 11.93
N LYS A 58 -15.99 -12.14 11.83
CA LYS A 58 -16.66 -10.84 11.59
C LYS A 58 -16.32 -9.81 12.67
N THR A 59 -16.29 -10.23 13.94
CA THR A 59 -16.02 -9.37 15.08
C THR A 59 -14.56 -8.91 15.12
N GLY A 60 -13.60 -9.83 14.89
CA GLY A 60 -12.18 -9.48 14.81
C GLY A 60 -11.90 -8.53 13.65
N ALA A 61 -12.41 -8.85 12.45
CA ALA A 61 -12.27 -7.98 11.28
C ALA A 61 -12.88 -6.59 11.49
N ARG A 62 -14.00 -6.49 12.21
CA ARG A 62 -14.61 -5.21 12.58
C ARG A 62 -13.69 -4.39 13.49
N LYS A 63 -13.20 -5.00 14.59
CA LYS A 63 -12.28 -4.33 15.53
C LYS A 63 -10.99 -3.88 14.85
N ILE A 64 -10.39 -4.73 14.01
CA ILE A 64 -9.21 -4.38 13.20
C ILE A 64 -9.52 -3.17 12.32
N GLY A 65 -10.68 -3.18 11.67
CA GLY A 65 -11.12 -2.07 10.84
C GLY A 65 -11.37 -0.76 11.60
N GLU A 66 -11.94 -0.85 12.81
CA GLU A 66 -12.14 0.31 13.70
C GLU A 66 -10.79 0.87 14.19
N ILE A 67 -9.84 0.00 14.58
CA ILE A 67 -8.47 0.41 14.94
C ILE A 67 -7.79 1.07 13.73
N TRP A 68 -7.96 0.50 12.53
CA TRP A 68 -7.41 1.07 11.31
C TRP A 68 -7.99 2.47 11.02
N LEU A 69 -9.29 2.65 11.18
CA LEU A 69 -9.97 3.95 11.06
C LEU A 69 -9.46 4.97 12.09
N LEU A 70 -9.32 4.56 13.36
CA LEU A 70 -8.83 5.41 14.46
C LEU A 70 -7.36 5.81 14.29
N LYS A 71 -6.51 4.90 13.82
CA LYS A 71 -5.10 5.19 13.47
C LYS A 71 -4.96 6.01 12.17
N GLY A 72 -6.09 6.47 11.65
CA GLY A 72 -6.18 7.45 10.58
C GLY A 72 -6.56 6.85 9.24
N GLY A 73 -6.62 5.52 9.04
CA GLY A 73 -7.02 4.79 7.82
C GLY A 73 -6.23 5.09 6.53
N LEU A 74 -5.53 6.21 6.55
CA LEU A 74 -5.11 7.10 5.49
C LEU A 74 -3.95 7.99 5.99
N LYS A 75 -3.24 7.60 7.06
CA LYS A 75 -1.78 7.72 6.98
C LYS A 75 -1.35 6.69 5.94
N THR A 76 -1.69 6.99 4.70
CA THR A 76 -1.13 6.37 3.52
C THR A 76 0.37 6.39 3.74
N LEU A 77 1.03 5.35 3.27
CA LEU A 77 2.49 5.25 3.12
C LEU A 77 3.13 6.47 2.41
N LYS A 78 2.34 7.48 2.02
CA LYS A 78 2.75 8.77 1.47
C LYS A 78 3.69 9.57 2.40
N ASN A 79 3.72 9.28 3.70
CA ASN A 79 4.52 10.03 4.68
C ASN A 79 5.49 9.15 5.50
N ASN A 80 5.87 7.96 5.02
CA ASN A 80 6.91 7.19 5.70
C ASN A 80 8.28 7.58 5.13
N PRO A 81 9.14 8.30 5.86
CA PRO A 81 10.47 8.68 5.37
C PRO A 81 11.37 7.47 5.10
N ASP A 82 11.08 6.31 5.70
CA ASP A 82 11.87 5.08 5.56
C ASP A 82 11.40 4.15 4.42
N ASN A 83 10.36 4.54 3.67
CA ASN A 83 9.83 3.74 2.55
C ASN A 83 9.28 4.68 1.47
N PRO A 84 10.13 5.25 0.60
CA PRO A 84 9.65 6.02 -0.55
C PRO A 84 8.69 5.12 -1.34
N LEU A 85 7.51 5.65 -1.71
CA LEU A 85 6.56 4.91 -2.52
C LEU A 85 7.29 4.36 -3.75
N LEU A 86 6.94 3.17 -4.23
CA LEU A 86 7.49 2.62 -5.47
C LEU A 86 7.47 3.65 -6.62
N ALA A 87 6.46 4.54 -6.64
CA ALA A 87 6.39 5.66 -7.56
C ALA A 87 7.54 6.67 -7.39
N ASP A 88 7.86 7.09 -6.16
CA ASP A 88 8.97 8.01 -5.87
C ASP A 88 10.32 7.34 -6.15
N PHE A 89 10.47 6.06 -5.78
CA PHE A 89 11.63 5.26 -6.18
C PHE A 89 11.77 5.21 -7.70
N CYS A 90 10.70 4.90 -8.45
CA CYS A 90 10.74 4.85 -9.92
C CYS A 90 11.03 6.23 -10.56
N LEU A 91 10.60 7.33 -9.91
CA LEU A 91 10.91 8.69 -10.36
C LEU A 91 12.40 9.00 -10.19
N ASP A 92 12.96 8.67 -9.03
CA ASP A 92 14.34 8.96 -8.69
C ASP A 92 15.34 7.94 -9.26
N PHE A 93 14.89 6.75 -9.65
CA PHE A 93 15.72 5.66 -10.18
C PHE A 93 16.55 6.06 -11.41
N TRP A 94 16.03 6.97 -12.24
CA TRP A 94 16.70 7.47 -13.44
C TRP A 94 17.30 8.87 -13.27
N THR A 95 17.22 9.45 -12.07
CA THR A 95 17.76 10.79 -11.80
C THR A 95 19.28 10.68 -11.66
N TRP A 96 20.02 11.30 -12.59
CA TRP A 96 21.48 11.17 -12.67
C TRP A 96 22.20 11.48 -11.36
N ASP A 97 21.79 12.56 -10.68
CA ASP A 97 22.50 13.07 -9.50
C ASP A 97 22.03 12.42 -8.18
N LYS A 98 21.01 11.55 -8.20
CA LYS A 98 20.39 10.97 -6.98
C LYS A 98 20.29 9.44 -6.98
N SER A 99 20.47 8.80 -8.13
CA SER A 99 20.24 7.37 -8.27
C SER A 99 21.46 6.56 -7.88
N GLU A 100 21.34 5.77 -6.80
CA GLU A 100 22.34 4.76 -6.41
C GLU A 100 22.66 3.77 -7.54
N TYR A 101 21.68 3.52 -8.43
CA TYR A 101 21.89 2.67 -9.60
C TYR A 101 22.82 3.32 -10.63
N VAL A 102 22.67 4.63 -10.87
CA VAL A 102 23.55 5.39 -11.77
C VAL A 102 24.95 5.49 -11.19
N GLU A 103 25.07 5.78 -9.89
CA GLU A 103 26.34 5.80 -9.17
C GLU A 103 27.07 4.45 -9.30
N GLY A 104 26.40 3.34 -8.97
CA GLY A 104 26.99 2.00 -9.09
C GLY A 104 27.29 1.55 -10.53
N LYS A 105 26.77 2.23 -11.55
CA LYS A 105 27.13 2.01 -12.96
C LYS A 105 28.40 2.79 -13.35
N ILE A 106 28.51 4.03 -12.86
CA ILE A 106 29.71 4.86 -13.02
C ILE A 106 30.89 4.22 -12.31
N ASP A 107 30.70 3.74 -11.08
CA ASP A 107 31.73 3.04 -10.29
C ASP A 107 32.24 1.76 -10.96
N ARG A 108 31.39 1.11 -11.76
CA ARG A 108 31.75 -0.07 -12.57
C ARG A 108 32.25 0.30 -13.97
N GLU A 109 32.61 1.56 -14.18
CA GLU A 109 33.12 2.13 -15.43
C GLU A 109 32.21 1.89 -16.65
N GLN A 110 30.90 1.71 -16.42
CA GLN A 110 29.97 1.51 -17.51
C GLN A 110 29.69 2.83 -18.22
N ARG A 111 29.71 2.80 -19.56
CA ARG A 111 29.43 3.97 -20.41
C ARG A 111 27.94 4.30 -20.40
N ILE A 112 27.50 4.97 -19.34
CA ILE A 112 26.19 5.59 -19.23
C ILE A 112 26.33 7.12 -19.30
N SER A 113 25.28 7.82 -19.74
CA SER A 113 25.29 9.28 -19.88
C SER A 113 24.00 9.90 -19.35
N LYS A 114 24.04 11.19 -18.98
CA LYS A 114 22.85 11.96 -18.57
C LYS A 114 21.71 11.82 -19.59
N ARG A 115 22.06 11.79 -20.87
CA ARG A 115 21.10 11.61 -21.98
C ARG A 115 20.45 10.23 -21.95
N TRP A 116 21.23 9.17 -21.74
CA TRP A 116 20.73 7.80 -21.62
C TRP A 116 19.73 7.65 -20.47
N CYS A 117 20.00 8.23 -19.30
CA CYS A 117 19.06 8.24 -18.17
C CYS A 117 17.75 8.97 -18.49
N LYS A 118 17.82 10.13 -19.16
CA LYS A 118 16.64 10.89 -19.60
C LYS A 118 15.78 10.10 -20.60
N ASP A 119 16.41 9.43 -21.54
CA ASP A 119 15.72 8.61 -22.55
C ASP A 119 15.05 7.38 -21.92
N SER A 120 15.71 6.73 -20.96
CA SER A 120 15.13 5.62 -20.18
C SER A 120 13.95 6.07 -19.32
N HIS A 121 14.06 7.23 -18.65
CA HIS A 121 12.95 7.82 -17.88
C HIS A 121 11.75 8.09 -18.79
N ASN A 122 11.97 8.74 -19.94
CA ASN A 122 10.89 9.07 -20.88
C ASN A 122 10.17 7.84 -21.44
N ARG A 123 10.90 6.75 -21.71
CA ARG A 123 10.30 5.49 -22.21
C ARG A 123 9.34 4.84 -21.21
N ILE A 124 9.61 4.95 -19.92
CA ILE A 124 8.81 4.30 -18.87
C ILE A 124 7.56 5.10 -18.53
N PHE A 125 7.64 6.44 -18.55
CA PHE A 125 6.55 7.32 -18.11
C PHE A 125 5.70 7.92 -19.24
N ARG A 126 6.03 7.69 -20.52
CA ARG A 126 5.21 8.12 -21.68
C ARG A 126 4.41 6.99 -22.34
N CYS A 127 4.32 5.81 -21.71
CA CYS A 127 3.40 4.76 -22.14
C CYS A 127 1.99 4.96 -21.60
#